data_AF-A0A6C0K0M1-F1
#
_entry.id   AF-A0A6C0K0M1-F1
#
_cell.length_a   1.000
_cell.length_b   1.000
_cell.length_c   1.000
_cell.angle_alpha   90.00
_cell.angle_beta   90.00
_cell.angle_gamma   90.00
#
_symmetry.space_group_name_H-M   'P 1'
#
loop_
_entity.id
_entity.type
_entity.pdbx_description
1 polymer ?
#
loop_
_entity_poly.entity_id
_entity_poly.type
_entity_poly.pdbx_seq_one_letter_code
_entity_poly.pdbx_strand_id
1 'polypeptide(L)'
;MGNLRRTRHINSIPSWQRIYILGPFNSGTNLLASLLRNNVINAQLVEGDSPWKHTLNKRDLLFLQKNRRNILCIMHRPLLSWIAGVQKMPYDLVFLPDGKVRFLNKVYPNIIKVYHAYDSMYQDILRKADNKHPTVIIDYFKLLHPENGFDYLNSQLKKAGVGCLRSKDQFCKALLRPSKNHGSPVQNYQQALEKRESDERKVMEWLSSNSYSIDGNTH
;
A
#
# COMPACT_ATOMS: atom_id res chain seq x y z
N MET A 1 -39.31 1.01 45.89
CA MET A 1 -39.55 1.64 44.58
C MET A 1 -38.22 1.89 43.90
N GLY A 2 -37.91 1.10 42.87
CA GLY A 2 -36.60 1.07 42.22
C GLY A 2 -36.42 2.18 41.19
N ASN A 3 -35.36 2.96 41.33
CA ASN A 3 -34.92 3.92 40.31
C ASN A 3 -33.97 3.21 39.32
N LEU A 4 -34.56 2.59 38.30
CA LEU A 4 -33.88 2.20 37.07
C LEU A 4 -33.42 3.47 36.33
N ARG A 5 -32.20 3.91 36.61
CA ARG A 5 -31.51 4.89 35.76
C ARG A 5 -31.28 4.23 34.40
N ARG A 6 -32.14 4.60 33.45
CA ARG A 6 -32.00 4.33 32.02
C ARG A 6 -30.54 4.55 31.60
N THR A 7 -29.84 3.45 31.33
CA THR A 7 -28.66 3.44 30.48
C THR A 7 -29.08 4.07 29.16
N ARG A 8 -28.55 5.26 28.86
CA ARG A 8 -28.56 5.77 27.49
C ARG A 8 -27.73 4.78 26.68
N HIS A 9 -28.39 3.80 26.07
CA HIS A 9 -27.85 3.15 24.88
C HIS A 9 -27.69 4.25 23.84
N ILE A 10 -26.51 4.86 23.81
CA ILE A 10 -26.03 5.56 22.64
C ILE A 10 -25.82 4.45 21.60
N ASN A 11 -26.90 4.08 20.92
CA ASN A 11 -26.82 3.48 19.60
C ASN A 11 -26.31 4.59 18.68
N SER A 12 -25.02 4.91 18.79
CA SER A 12 -24.36 5.76 17.80
C SER A 12 -24.35 4.95 16.51
N ILE A 13 -25.22 5.34 15.59
CA ILE A 13 -25.15 5.04 14.16
C ILE A 13 -23.67 5.06 13.75
N PRO A 14 -23.12 4.02 13.08
CA PRO A 14 -21.70 3.99 12.80
C PRO A 14 -21.34 5.21 11.93
N SER A 15 -20.52 6.11 12.47
CA SER A 15 -19.85 7.08 11.63
C SER A 15 -18.89 6.29 10.74
N TRP A 16 -19.24 6.13 9.46
CA TRP A 16 -18.48 5.35 8.49
C TRP A 16 -16.99 5.70 8.57
N GLN A 17 -16.16 4.67 8.78
CA GLN A 17 -14.72 4.85 8.71
C GLN A 17 -14.29 5.05 7.25
N ARG A 18 -13.19 5.76 7.02
CA ARG A 18 -12.67 6.08 5.69
C ARG A 18 -11.34 5.38 5.47
N ILE A 19 -11.27 4.45 4.52
CA ILE A 19 -10.03 3.77 4.17
C ILE A 19 -9.29 4.59 3.13
N TYR A 20 -8.07 5.00 3.46
CA TYR A 20 -7.13 5.60 2.53
C TYR A 20 -6.09 4.55 2.17
N ILE A 21 -6.00 4.22 0.88
CA ILE A 21 -4.94 3.35 0.36
C ILE A 21 -3.73 4.19 0.01
N LEU A 22 -2.61 3.76 0.57
CA LEU A 22 -1.34 4.46 0.59
C LEU A 22 -0.25 3.52 0.07
N GLY A 23 0.83 4.08 -0.45
CA GLY A 23 1.95 3.29 -0.97
C GLY A 23 2.59 3.96 -2.19
N PRO A 24 3.78 3.50 -2.59
CA PRO A 24 4.43 4.02 -3.77
C PRO A 24 3.67 3.54 -5.02
N PHE A 25 3.86 4.21 -6.17
CA PHE A 25 3.42 3.64 -7.44
C PHE A 25 4.02 2.24 -7.65
N ASN A 26 3.34 1.40 -8.42
CA ASN A 26 3.72 0.00 -8.63
C ASN A 26 3.77 -0.91 -7.38
N SER A 27 3.15 -0.56 -6.25
CA SER A 27 3.10 -1.45 -5.07
C SER A 27 1.88 -2.37 -4.98
N GLY A 28 0.90 -2.21 -5.88
CA GLY A 28 -0.36 -2.96 -5.84
C GLY A 28 -1.53 -2.21 -5.21
N THR A 29 -1.43 -0.88 -5.03
CA THR A 29 -2.54 -0.05 -4.50
C THR A 29 -3.84 -0.20 -5.29
N ASN A 30 -3.77 -0.37 -6.62
CA ASN A 30 -4.97 -0.53 -7.45
C ASN A 30 -5.64 -1.88 -7.24
N LEU A 31 -4.85 -2.93 -7.03
CA LEU A 31 -5.37 -4.25 -6.67
C LEU A 31 -6.09 -4.17 -5.31
N LEU A 32 -5.44 -3.59 -4.30
CA LEU A 32 -6.04 -3.41 -2.98
C LEU A 32 -7.34 -2.59 -3.07
N ALA A 33 -7.36 -1.52 -3.86
CA ALA A 33 -8.58 -0.73 -4.10
C ALA A 33 -9.69 -1.59 -4.68
N SER A 34 -9.39 -2.40 -5.69
CA SER A 34 -10.35 -3.32 -6.30
C SER A 34 -10.87 -4.38 -5.32
N LEU A 35 -10.03 -4.87 -4.40
CA LEU A 35 -10.43 -5.88 -3.41
C LEU A 35 -11.31 -5.32 -2.31
N LEU A 36 -11.11 -4.06 -1.93
CA LEU A 36 -11.89 -3.38 -0.89
C LEU A 36 -13.18 -2.76 -1.42
N ARG A 37 -13.19 -2.34 -2.69
CA ARG A 37 -14.36 -1.71 -3.34
C ARG A 37 -15.59 -2.60 -3.19
N ASN A 38 -16.64 -2.06 -2.58
CA ASN A 38 -17.93 -2.72 -2.32
C ASN A 38 -17.87 -4.00 -1.46
N ASN A 39 -16.69 -4.37 -0.95
CA ASN A 39 -16.48 -5.60 -0.20
C ASN A 39 -16.26 -5.36 1.30
N VAL A 40 -15.98 -4.12 1.73
CA VAL A 40 -15.80 -3.77 3.14
C VAL A 40 -17.13 -3.49 3.87
N ILE A 41 -17.17 -3.77 5.17
CA ILE A 41 -18.32 -3.50 6.05
C ILE A 41 -17.98 -2.31 6.95
N ASN A 42 -18.93 -1.36 7.09
CA ASN A 42 -18.83 -0.16 7.94
C ASN A 42 -17.66 0.81 7.63
N ALA A 43 -17.05 0.66 6.46
CA ALA A 43 -16.04 1.57 5.96
C ALA A 43 -16.29 1.92 4.48
N GLN A 44 -15.86 3.11 4.09
CA GLN A 44 -15.87 3.58 2.71
C GLN A 44 -14.43 3.70 2.23
N LEU A 45 -14.14 3.13 1.06
CA LEU A 45 -12.88 3.40 0.37
C LEU A 45 -12.92 4.84 -0.17
N VAL A 46 -11.91 5.64 0.16
CA VAL A 46 -11.76 6.97 -0.43
C VAL A 46 -11.08 6.81 -1.78
N GLU A 47 -11.88 6.95 -2.84
CA GLU A 47 -11.42 6.85 -4.22
C GLU A 47 -10.90 8.21 -4.73
N GLY A 48 -9.79 8.20 -5.46
CA GLY A 48 -9.11 9.37 -5.98
C GLY A 48 -7.60 9.17 -6.06
N ASP A 49 -6.89 10.12 -6.65
CA ASP A 49 -5.42 10.17 -6.58
C ASP A 49 -5.03 10.40 -5.13
N SER A 50 -4.77 9.30 -4.42
CA SER A 50 -4.14 9.34 -3.11
C SER A 50 -2.90 10.23 -3.26
N PRO A 51 -2.78 11.31 -2.46
CA PRO A 51 -1.68 12.27 -2.62
C PRO A 51 -0.31 11.58 -2.54
N TRP A 52 -0.24 10.37 -2.01
CA TRP A 52 0.99 9.60 -1.89
C TRP A 52 1.47 8.92 -3.19
N LYS A 53 0.61 8.65 -4.18
CA LYS A 53 1.08 8.08 -5.46
C LYS A 53 2.01 9.03 -6.21
N HIS A 54 1.83 10.35 -6.00
CA HIS A 54 2.51 11.42 -6.72
C HIS A 54 3.25 12.39 -5.79
N THR A 55 3.34 12.12 -4.49
CA THR A 55 4.08 12.99 -3.56
C THR A 55 4.75 12.21 -2.44
N LEU A 56 5.90 12.73 -1.98
CA LEU A 56 6.50 12.38 -0.68
C LEU A 56 6.22 13.51 0.32
N ASN A 57 4.96 13.91 0.45
CA ASN A 57 4.56 14.99 1.34
C ASN A 57 4.05 14.45 2.69
N LYS A 58 4.90 14.52 3.71
CA LYS A 58 4.56 14.11 5.08
C LYS A 58 3.40 14.92 5.68
N ARG A 59 3.19 16.18 5.26
CA ARG A 59 2.13 17.04 5.84
C ARG A 59 0.74 16.50 5.54
N ASP A 60 0.50 16.03 4.33
CA ASP A 60 -0.80 15.50 3.90
C ASP A 60 -1.14 14.23 4.69
N LEU A 61 -0.14 13.39 4.95
CA LEU A 61 -0.30 12.18 5.75
C LEU A 61 -0.60 12.48 7.21
N LEU A 62 0.10 13.45 7.80
CA LEU A 62 -0.18 13.90 9.17
C LEU A 62 -1.59 14.52 9.27
N PHE A 63 -2.06 15.20 8.23
CA PHE A 63 -3.44 15.69 8.17
C PHE A 63 -4.44 14.55 8.20
N LEU A 64 -4.23 13.49 7.42
CA LEU A 64 -5.09 12.29 7.46
C LEU A 64 -5.11 11.66 8.86
N GLN A 65 -3.99 11.63 9.58
CA GLN A 65 -3.91 11.08 10.94
C GLN A 65 -4.64 11.90 12.01
N LYS A 66 -5.02 13.16 11.74
CA LYS A 66 -5.79 13.98 12.69
C LYS A 66 -7.21 13.45 12.91
N ASN A 67 -7.77 12.78 11.90
CA ASN A 67 -9.12 12.23 11.98
C ASN A 67 -9.08 10.73 12.27
N ARG A 68 -9.45 10.32 13.50
CA ARG A 68 -9.47 8.92 13.94
C ARG A 68 -10.43 8.01 13.17
N ARG A 69 -11.33 8.57 12.36
CA ARG A 69 -12.20 7.80 11.45
C ARG A 69 -11.47 7.38 10.17
N ASN A 70 -10.33 7.98 9.87
CA ASN A 70 -9.50 7.57 8.76
C ASN A 70 -8.72 6.32 9.14
N ILE A 71 -8.71 5.31 8.29
CA ILE A 71 -7.83 4.15 8.36
C ILE A 71 -6.79 4.31 7.28
N LEU A 72 -5.52 4.23 7.65
CA LEU A 72 -4.44 4.27 6.67
C LEU A 72 -4.03 2.84 6.34
N CYS A 73 -4.25 2.44 5.08
CA CYS A 73 -3.92 1.12 4.58
C CYS A 73 -2.70 1.24 3.66
N ILE A 74 -1.52 0.92 4.18
CA ILE A 74 -0.24 1.08 3.50
C ILE A 74 0.07 -0.19 2.73
N MET A 75 0.14 -0.09 1.41
CA MET A 75 0.53 -1.16 0.51
C MET A 75 2.05 -1.25 0.41
N HIS A 76 2.61 -2.30 0.99
CA HIS A 76 4.04 -2.59 0.98
C HIS A 76 4.38 -3.60 -0.12
N ARG A 77 5.40 -3.27 -0.93
CA ARG A 77 6.01 -4.18 -1.89
C ARG A 77 7.52 -4.20 -1.64
N PRO A 78 8.17 -5.37 -1.56
CA PRO A 78 9.62 -5.46 -1.36
C PRO A 78 10.42 -4.67 -2.40
N LEU A 79 11.59 -4.15 -2.00
CA LEU A 79 12.45 -3.26 -2.79
C LEU A 79 12.66 -3.74 -4.23
N LEU A 80 13.16 -4.97 -4.42
CA LEU A 80 13.51 -5.49 -5.74
C LEU A 80 12.28 -5.61 -6.63
N SER A 81 11.21 -6.20 -6.09
CA SER A 81 9.90 -6.28 -6.74
C SER A 81 9.31 -4.92 -7.08
N TRP A 82 9.53 -3.91 -6.24
CA TRP A 82 9.10 -2.55 -6.51
C TRP A 82 9.90 -1.93 -7.66
N ILE A 83 11.24 -2.02 -7.65
CA ILE A 83 12.12 -1.54 -8.73
C ILE A 83 11.75 -2.21 -10.05
N ALA A 84 11.48 -3.51 -10.08
CA ALA A 84 11.01 -4.20 -11.28
C ALA A 84 9.71 -3.60 -11.83
N GLY A 85 8.79 -3.20 -10.94
CA GLY A 85 7.59 -2.47 -11.32
C GLY A 85 7.90 -1.08 -11.90
N VAL A 86 8.83 -0.35 -11.29
CA VAL A 86 9.30 0.96 -11.76
C VAL A 86 9.93 0.87 -13.15
N GLN A 87 10.80 -0.10 -13.40
CA GLN A 87 11.45 -0.27 -14.71
C GLN A 87 10.45 -0.50 -15.85
N LYS A 88 9.31 -1.15 -15.55
CA LYS A 88 8.22 -1.35 -16.53
C LYS A 88 7.42 -0.09 -16.77
N MET A 89 7.20 0.72 -15.74
CA MET A 89 6.51 2.00 -15.85
C MET A 89 7.02 2.95 -14.76
N PRO A 90 7.90 3.91 -15.11
CA PRO A 90 8.58 4.74 -14.14
C PRO A 90 7.73 5.88 -13.58
N TYR A 91 6.60 6.20 -14.22
CA TYR A 91 5.76 7.36 -13.87
C TYR A 91 6.60 8.65 -13.82
N ASP A 92 6.59 9.36 -12.69
CA ASP A 92 7.31 10.63 -12.49
C ASP A 92 8.81 10.44 -12.15
N LEU A 93 9.34 9.22 -12.26
CA LEU A 93 10.77 8.96 -12.09
C LEU A 93 11.54 9.14 -13.40
N VAL A 94 12.62 9.90 -13.33
CA VAL A 94 13.56 10.08 -14.43
C VAL A 94 14.94 9.57 -13.99
N PHE A 95 15.43 8.53 -14.66
CA PHE A 95 16.79 8.02 -14.47
C PHE A 95 17.78 8.95 -15.18
N LEU A 96 18.78 9.43 -14.44
CA LEU A 96 19.83 10.32 -14.95
C LEU A 96 21.05 9.49 -15.40
N PRO A 97 21.89 10.01 -16.33
CA PRO A 97 23.03 9.26 -16.87
C PRO A 97 24.08 8.83 -15.84
N ASP A 98 24.16 9.53 -14.71
CA ASP A 98 25.08 9.25 -13.61
C ASP A 98 24.50 8.28 -12.56
N GLY A 99 23.38 7.62 -12.89
CA GLY A 99 22.69 6.68 -12.01
C GLY A 99 21.82 7.33 -10.93
N LYS A 100 21.81 8.66 -10.84
CA LYS A 100 20.85 9.37 -9.99
C LYS A 100 19.44 9.22 -10.52
N VAL A 101 18.47 9.44 -9.63
CA VAL A 101 17.05 9.39 -9.98
C VAL A 101 16.39 10.69 -9.57
N ARG A 102 15.80 11.40 -10.54
CA ARG A 102 14.92 12.52 -10.25
C ARG A 102 13.52 11.99 -10.02
N PHE A 103 12.92 12.38 -8.89
CA PHE A 103 11.52 12.14 -8.59
C PHE A 103 10.85 13.48 -8.27
N LEU A 104 9.90 13.90 -9.09
CA LEU A 104 9.33 15.24 -9.05
C LEU A 104 10.47 16.29 -9.12
N ASN A 105 10.55 17.19 -8.15
CA ASN A 105 11.56 18.26 -8.09
C ASN A 105 12.78 17.90 -7.22
N LYS A 106 12.99 16.62 -6.89
CA LYS A 106 14.12 16.17 -6.05
C LYS A 106 14.98 15.16 -6.79
N VAL A 107 16.30 15.26 -6.60
CA VAL A 107 17.28 14.30 -7.11
C VAL A 107 17.75 13.43 -5.96
N TYR A 108 17.68 12.12 -6.17
CA TYR A 108 18.13 11.08 -5.26
C TYR A 108 19.41 10.45 -5.80
N PRO A 109 20.34 10.01 -4.95
CA PRO A 109 21.58 9.34 -5.38
C PRO A 109 21.33 8.12 -6.26
N ASN A 110 20.24 7.40 -6.05
CA ASN A 110 19.81 6.24 -6.84
C ASN A 110 18.36 5.87 -6.51
N ILE A 111 17.81 4.87 -7.21
CA ILE A 111 16.44 4.38 -7.02
C ILE A 111 16.18 3.78 -5.63
N ILE A 112 17.21 3.21 -5.00
CA ILE A 112 17.12 2.60 -3.66
C ILE A 112 16.84 3.71 -2.63
N LYS A 113 17.48 4.87 -2.76
CA LYS A 113 17.21 6.02 -1.88
C LYS A 113 15.80 6.60 -2.08
N VAL A 114 15.20 6.49 -3.28
CA VAL A 114 13.78 6.81 -3.48
C VAL A 114 12.89 5.84 -2.70
N TYR A 115 13.16 4.54 -2.77
CA TYR A 115 12.41 3.54 -2.00
C TYR A 115 12.53 3.76 -0.49
N HIS A 116 13.74 4.02 0.01
CA HIS A 116 13.93 4.32 1.44
C HIS A 116 13.23 5.60 1.88
N ALA A 117 13.06 6.59 0.99
CA ALA A 117 12.26 7.76 1.31
C ALA A 117 10.78 7.41 1.54
N TYR A 118 10.22 6.50 0.74
CA TYR A 118 8.89 5.92 0.99
C TYR A 118 8.85 5.14 2.30
N ASP A 119 9.83 4.26 2.54
CA ASP A 119 9.87 3.43 3.75
C ASP A 119 10.01 4.26 5.03
N SER A 120 10.90 5.24 5.03
CA SER A 120 11.05 6.19 6.14
C SER A 120 9.74 6.92 6.45
N MET A 121 8.96 7.28 5.43
CA MET A 121 7.63 7.85 5.62
C MET A 121 6.63 6.85 6.23
N TYR A 122 6.66 5.57 5.84
CA TYR A 122 5.86 4.52 6.50
C TYR A 122 6.21 4.40 7.97
N GLN A 123 7.50 4.29 8.29
CA GLN A 123 7.99 4.15 9.66
C GLN A 123 7.62 5.38 10.50
N ASP A 124 7.67 6.58 9.93
CA ASP A 124 7.26 7.80 10.62
C ASP A 124 5.77 7.83 10.95
N ILE A 125 4.91 7.36 10.05
CA ILE A 125 3.47 7.26 10.29
C ILE A 125 3.19 6.27 11.41
N LEU A 126 3.85 5.11 11.38
CA LEU A 126 3.68 4.05 12.38
C LEU A 126 4.19 4.50 13.75
N ARG A 127 5.35 5.15 13.82
CA ARG A 127 5.92 5.69 15.06
C ARG A 127 5.06 6.81 15.64
N LYS A 128 4.65 7.79 14.84
CA LYS A 128 3.83 8.93 15.30
C LYS A 128 2.36 8.58 15.54
N ALA A 129 1.89 7.45 15.00
CA ALA A 129 0.56 6.95 15.32
C ALA A 129 0.41 6.62 16.82
N ASP A 130 1.52 6.46 17.56
CA ASP A 130 1.60 6.25 19.01
C ASP A 130 0.53 5.23 19.48
N ASN A 131 0.38 4.18 18.67
CA ASN A 131 -0.59 3.08 18.79
C ASN A 131 -2.08 3.45 18.78
N LYS A 132 -2.46 4.72 18.55
CA LYS A 132 -3.85 5.18 18.62
C LYS A 132 -4.51 5.41 17.27
N HIS A 133 -3.73 5.56 16.19
CA HIS A 133 -4.31 5.77 14.85
C HIS A 133 -4.46 4.43 14.15
N PRO A 134 -5.65 4.08 13.60
CA PRO A 134 -5.83 2.84 12.88
C PRO A 134 -5.03 2.87 11.57
N THR A 135 -3.89 2.17 11.58
CA THR A 135 -2.98 2.05 10.44
C THR A 135 -2.58 0.59 10.28
N VAL A 136 -2.63 0.09 9.05
CA VAL A 136 -2.30 -1.30 8.71
C VAL A 136 -1.35 -1.33 7.54
N ILE A 137 -0.44 -2.30 7.55
CA ILE A 137 0.46 -2.58 6.43
C ILE A 137 -0.01 -3.86 5.75
N ILE A 138 -0.23 -3.77 4.45
CA ILE A 138 -0.61 -4.88 3.59
C ILE A 138 0.60 -5.24 2.72
N ASP A 139 1.12 -6.45 2.91
CA ASP A 139 2.17 -7.02 2.10
C ASP A 139 1.58 -7.52 0.78
N TYR A 140 2.14 -7.03 -0.33
CA TYR A 140 1.68 -7.36 -1.67
C TYR A 140 1.66 -8.86 -1.94
N PHE A 141 2.72 -9.59 -1.58
CA PHE A 141 2.82 -11.01 -1.92
C PHE A 141 1.94 -11.86 -1.01
N LYS A 142 1.84 -11.54 0.28
CA LYS A 142 0.88 -12.20 1.18
C LYS A 142 -0.57 -12.02 0.70
N LEU A 143 -0.90 -10.87 0.12
CA LEU A 143 -2.22 -10.58 -0.42
C LEU A 143 -2.56 -11.41 -1.68
N LEU A 144 -1.57 -11.74 -2.51
CA LEU A 144 -1.79 -12.44 -3.78
C LEU A 144 -2.10 -13.94 -3.63
N HIS A 145 -1.84 -14.54 -2.48
CA HIS A 145 -2.06 -15.97 -2.29
C HIS A 145 -3.58 -16.25 -2.19
N PRO A 146 -4.17 -17.06 -3.09
CA PRO A 146 -5.62 -17.27 -3.14
C PRO A 146 -6.14 -18.06 -1.93
N GLU A 147 -5.30 -18.92 -1.36
CA GLU A 147 -5.67 -19.80 -0.25
C GLU A 147 -5.85 -19.01 1.05
N ASN A 148 -4.91 -18.10 1.35
CA ASN A 148 -4.79 -17.41 2.64
C ASN A 148 -4.86 -15.86 2.54
N GLY A 149 -4.82 -15.28 1.34
CA GLY A 149 -4.80 -13.83 1.13
C GLY A 149 -6.06 -13.12 1.62
N PHE A 150 -7.22 -13.79 1.52
CA PHE A 150 -8.48 -13.31 2.07
C PHE A 150 -8.42 -13.19 3.60
N ASP A 151 -7.99 -14.26 4.26
CA ASP A 151 -7.87 -14.32 5.72
C ASP A 151 -6.78 -13.37 6.22
N TYR A 152 -5.67 -13.26 5.48
CA TYR A 152 -4.62 -12.29 5.72
C TYR A 152 -5.17 -10.85 5.68
N LEU A 153 -5.85 -10.45 4.60
CA LEU A 153 -6.39 -9.10 4.49
C LEU A 153 -7.43 -8.80 5.58
N ASN A 154 -8.33 -9.73 5.88
CA ASN A 154 -9.28 -9.61 6.99
C ASN A 154 -8.57 -9.44 8.34
N SER A 155 -7.52 -10.22 8.60
CA SER A 155 -6.77 -10.12 9.85
C SER A 155 -6.13 -8.73 10.02
N GLN A 156 -5.67 -8.10 8.94
CA GLN A 156 -5.12 -6.75 8.99
C GLN A 156 -6.22 -5.71 9.19
N LEU A 157 -7.28 -5.74 8.39
CA LEU A 157 -8.41 -4.83 8.50
C LEU A 157 -9.05 -4.84 9.90
N LYS A 158 -9.18 -6.03 10.50
CA LYS A 158 -9.68 -6.20 11.87
C LYS A 158 -8.83 -5.49 12.92
N LYS A 159 -7.50 -5.44 12.76
CA LYS A 159 -6.61 -4.68 13.66
C LYS A 159 -6.88 -3.18 13.62
N ALA A 160 -7.38 -2.66 12.49
CA ALA A 160 -7.80 -1.27 12.34
C ALA A 160 -9.27 -1.02 12.73
N GLY A 161 -9.98 -2.03 13.24
CA GLY A 161 -11.40 -1.93 13.60
C GLY A 161 -12.34 -1.90 12.40
N VAL A 162 -11.87 -2.28 11.21
CA VAL A 162 -12.70 -2.39 10.00
C VAL A 162 -13.44 -3.72 10.01
N GLY A 163 -14.71 -3.71 9.58
CA GLY A 163 -15.47 -4.94 9.39
C GLY A 163 -14.85 -5.84 8.33
N CYS A 164 -15.05 -7.15 8.46
CA CYS A 164 -14.51 -8.13 7.52
C CYS A 164 -14.99 -7.88 6.07
N LEU A 165 -14.23 -8.40 5.12
CA LEU A 165 -14.66 -8.53 3.74
C LEU A 165 -15.90 -9.42 3.66
N ARG A 166 -16.85 -9.06 2.81
CA ARG A 166 -18.14 -9.73 2.65
C ARG A 166 -18.02 -11.08 1.94
N SER A 167 -17.09 -11.23 1.00
CA SER A 167 -17.06 -12.39 0.12
C SER A 167 -15.64 -12.82 -0.27
N LYS A 168 -15.28 -14.07 0.05
CA LYS A 168 -14.07 -14.76 -0.43
C LYS A 168 -14.13 -14.96 -1.95
N ASP A 169 -15.29 -15.26 -2.50
CA ASP A 169 -15.46 -15.42 -3.95
C ASP A 169 -15.19 -14.13 -4.72
N GLN A 170 -15.68 -12.98 -4.24
CA GLN A 170 -15.39 -11.69 -4.87
C GLN A 170 -13.90 -11.35 -4.79
N PHE A 171 -13.26 -11.67 -3.65
CA PHE A 171 -11.81 -11.54 -3.49
C PHE A 171 -11.05 -12.38 -4.54
N CYS A 172 -11.38 -13.67 -4.67
CA CYS A 172 -10.75 -14.56 -5.64
C CYS A 172 -11.00 -14.10 -7.09
N LYS A 173 -12.23 -13.68 -7.42
CA LYS A 173 -12.56 -13.14 -8.77
C LYS A 173 -11.76 -11.89 -9.11
N ALA A 174 -11.49 -11.02 -8.13
CA ALA A 174 -10.67 -9.84 -8.33
C ALA A 174 -9.18 -10.19 -8.55
N LEU A 175 -8.66 -11.23 -7.87
CA LEU A 175 -7.29 -11.72 -8.11
C LEU A 175 -7.08 -12.32 -9.52
N LEU A 176 -8.14 -12.81 -10.15
CA LEU A 176 -8.10 -13.40 -11.49
C LEU A 176 -8.15 -12.37 -12.63
N ARG A 177 -8.15 -11.06 -12.32
CA ARG A 177 -8.26 -9.99 -13.32
C ARG A 177 -7.06 -9.05 -13.24
N PRO A 178 -6.76 -8.33 -14.33
CA PRO A 178 -5.78 -7.25 -14.30
C PRO A 178 -6.17 -6.17 -13.27
N SER A 179 -5.20 -5.67 -12.52
CA SER A 179 -5.44 -4.63 -11.50
C SER A 179 -5.51 -3.20 -12.05
N LYS A 180 -5.15 -3.00 -13.33
CA LYS A 180 -5.21 -1.73 -14.07
C LYS A 180 -5.29 -2.05 -15.57
N ASN A 181 -5.74 -1.08 -16.36
CA ASN A 181 -5.92 -1.25 -17.81
C ASN A 181 -4.79 -0.60 -18.66
N HIS A 182 -3.74 -0.07 -18.02
CA HIS A 182 -2.63 0.64 -18.67
C HIS A 182 -1.28 0.12 -18.18
N GLY A 183 -0.20 0.38 -18.93
CA GLY A 183 1.18 0.14 -18.51
C GLY A 183 1.53 -1.34 -18.30
N SER A 184 1.14 -2.19 -19.27
CA SER A 184 1.45 -3.62 -19.32
C SER A 184 1.15 -4.37 -18.01
N PRO A 185 -0.11 -4.36 -17.54
CA PRO A 185 -0.51 -5.04 -16.32
C PRO A 185 -0.29 -6.55 -16.45
N VAL A 186 0.05 -7.19 -15.33
CA VAL A 186 -0.11 -8.65 -15.21
C VAL A 186 -1.59 -9.01 -15.33
N GLN A 187 -1.88 -10.18 -15.89
CA GLN A 187 -3.23 -10.63 -16.18
C GLN A 187 -3.98 -11.12 -14.93
N ASN A 188 -3.25 -11.66 -13.96
CA ASN A 188 -3.79 -12.21 -12.71
C ASN A 188 -2.69 -12.33 -11.64
N TYR A 189 -3.09 -12.77 -10.44
CA TYR A 189 -2.19 -13.00 -9.31
C TYR A 189 -1.10 -14.04 -9.60
N GLN A 190 -1.43 -15.10 -10.37
CA GLN A 190 -0.54 -16.23 -10.64
C GLN A 190 0.66 -15.75 -11.47
N GLN A 191 0.39 -14.99 -12.53
CA GLN A 191 1.44 -14.36 -13.33
C GLN A 191 2.30 -13.37 -12.52
N ALA A 192 1.72 -12.66 -11.54
CA ALA A 192 2.49 -11.79 -10.65
C ALA A 192 3.45 -12.57 -9.74
N LEU A 193 3.01 -13.73 -9.23
CA LEU A 193 3.84 -14.60 -8.39
C LEU A 193 4.95 -15.26 -9.21
N GLU A 194 4.62 -15.84 -10.37
CA GLU A 194 5.58 -16.51 -11.27
C GLU A 194 6.69 -15.56 -11.74
N LYS A 195 6.33 -14.31 -12.07
CA LYS A 195 7.30 -13.33 -12.55
C LYS A 195 8.21 -12.78 -11.45
N ARG A 196 7.86 -12.94 -10.18
CA ARG A 196 8.57 -12.32 -9.06
C ARG A 196 10.05 -12.64 -9.08
N GLU A 197 10.43 -13.91 -9.03
CA GLU A 197 11.83 -14.32 -8.87
C GLU A 197 12.68 -13.92 -10.08
N SER A 198 12.13 -14.07 -11.29
CA SER A 198 12.79 -13.67 -12.53
C SER A 198 12.99 -12.15 -12.62
N ASP A 199 11.97 -11.37 -12.26
CA ASP A 199 12.04 -9.92 -12.24
C ASP A 199 13.02 -9.42 -11.17
N GLU A 200 12.99 -9.99 -9.96
CA GLU A 200 13.90 -9.63 -8.87
C GLU A 200 15.36 -9.95 -9.22
N ARG A 201 15.61 -11.08 -9.90
CA ARG A 201 16.96 -11.45 -10.39
C ARG A 201 17.49 -10.45 -11.40
N LYS A 202 16.68 -10.06 -12.39
CA LYS A 202 17.05 -9.04 -13.38
C LYS A 202 17.37 -7.70 -12.73
N VAL A 203 16.60 -7.31 -11.71
CA VAL A 203 16.89 -6.10 -10.94
C VAL A 203 18.22 -6.21 -10.21
N MET A 204 18.52 -7.34 -9.57
CA MET A 204 19.81 -7.55 -8.90
C MET A 204 20.99 -7.42 -9.88
N GLU A 205 20.90 -8.07 -11.04
CA GLU A 205 21.93 -7.97 -12.09
C GLU A 205 22.11 -6.53 -12.57
N TRP A 206 21.00 -5.82 -12.77
CA TRP A 206 21.01 -4.40 -13.15
C TRP A 206 21.63 -3.52 -12.06
N LEU A 207 21.29 -3.75 -10.78
CA LEU A 207 21.86 -3.00 -9.66
C LEU A 207 23.37 -3.18 -9.57
N SER A 208 23.85 -4.41 -9.69
CA SER A 208 25.28 -4.75 -9.71
C SER A 208 26.01 -4.09 -10.88
N SER A 209 25.42 -4.11 -12.08
CA SER A 209 26.02 -3.52 -13.29
C SER A 209 26.15 -2.00 -13.22
N ASN A 210 25.33 -1.35 -12.39
CA ASN A 210 25.33 0.10 -12.18
C ASN A 210 26.00 0.51 -10.86
N SER A 211 26.71 -0.41 -10.19
CA SER A 211 27.40 -0.15 -8.92
C SER A 211 26.49 0.39 -7.80
N TYR A 212 25.21 0.03 -7.80
CA TYR A 212 24.31 0.37 -6.70
C TYR A 212 24.48 -0.65 -5.57
N SER A 213 24.88 -0.19 -4.38
CA SER A 213 24.88 -1.02 -3.17
C SER A 213 23.49 -1.10 -2.56
N ILE A 214 23.03 -2.32 -2.26
CA ILE A 214 21.75 -2.59 -1.58
C ILE A 214 21.88 -2.32 -0.07
N ASP A 215 23.09 -2.39 0.48
CA ASP A 215 23.33 -2.33 1.93
C ASP A 215 23.24 -0.93 2.54
N GLY A 216 22.74 0.06 1.78
CA GLY A 216 22.46 1.42 2.27
C GLY A 216 23.70 2.24 2.67
N ASN A 217 24.86 1.59 2.82
CA ASN A 217 26.17 2.14 3.17
C ASN A 217 27.07 2.17 1.94
N THR A 218 27.02 3.28 1.21
CA THR A 218 28.19 3.76 0.46
C THR A 218 28.24 5.28 0.61
N HIS A 219 29.47 5.76 0.81
CA HIS A 219 29.89 7.11 1.19
C HIS A 219 29.39 8.23 0.29
#